data_AF-A0A938YTA0-F1
#
_entry.id   AF-A0A938YTA0-F1
#
_cell.length_a   1.000
_cell.length_b   1.000
_cell.length_c   1.000
_cell.angle_alpha   90.00
_cell.angle_beta   90.00
_cell.angle_gamma   90.00
#
_symmetry.space_group_name_H-M   'P 1'
#
loop_
_entity.id
_entity.type
_entity.pdbx_description
1 polymer ?
#
loop_
_entity_poly.entity_id
_entity_poly.type
_entity_poly.pdbx_seq_one_letter_code
_entity_poly.pdbx_strand_id
1 'polypeptide(L)'
;MSDRTFSWKDHVPATLSTVLFISQIIVGIYLLSEVSQIDVLAYAGVALYFLSGIVFGTLPVFEFRRKGGVKKGQSYIHTTKLVDTGIYSIVRHPQYITFILWALSGMLLFQHWIVILLGVPVIPLTYIDLIRADKACTERFGDAYKAYMKKVPRANFLLGILHRFRKSAK
;
A
#
# COMPACT_ATOMS: atom_id res chain seq x y z
N MET A 1 23.53 1.61 17.78
CA MET A 1 23.06 1.15 16.45
C MET A 1 22.95 -0.36 16.54
N SER A 2 21.74 -0.92 16.54
CA SER A 2 21.56 -2.37 16.58
C SER A 2 21.87 -2.91 15.18
N ASP A 3 22.97 -3.64 15.06
CA ASP A 3 23.30 -4.42 13.87
C ASP A 3 22.27 -5.54 13.70
N ARG A 4 21.21 -5.26 12.95
CA ARG A 4 20.36 -6.33 12.43
C ARG A 4 21.10 -7.01 11.30
N THR A 5 21.41 -8.28 11.49
CA THR A 5 21.80 -9.18 10.43
C THR A 5 20.65 -9.28 9.42
N PHE A 6 20.96 -9.00 8.15
CA PHE A 6 20.07 -9.18 7.02
C PHE A 6 19.46 -10.60 7.05
N SER A 7 18.14 -10.70 7.18
CA SER A 7 17.42 -11.98 7.14
C SER A 7 16.52 -12.01 5.92
N TRP A 8 16.87 -12.85 4.94
CA TRP A 8 16.06 -13.09 3.74
C TRP A 8 14.58 -13.38 4.01
N LYS A 9 14.26 -13.96 5.19
CA LYS A 9 12.89 -14.23 5.66
C LYS A 9 12.04 -12.96 5.82
N ASP A 10 12.68 -11.80 5.99
CA ASP A 10 12.00 -10.51 6.11
C ASP A 10 11.41 -10.04 4.78
N HIS A 11 11.93 -10.53 3.65
CA HIS A 11 11.47 -10.17 2.30
C HIS A 11 10.49 -11.19 1.69
N VAL A 12 10.35 -12.37 2.29
CA VAL A 12 9.51 -13.46 1.74
C VAL A 12 8.07 -13.03 1.46
N PRO A 13 7.33 -12.36 2.39
CA PRO A 13 5.94 -11.99 2.12
C PRO A 13 5.81 -10.93 1.02
N ALA A 14 6.74 -9.97 0.95
CA ALA A 14 6.78 -8.96 -0.10
C ALA A 14 7.04 -9.58 -1.48
N THR A 15 8.00 -10.50 -1.56
CA THR A 15 8.27 -11.22 -2.80
C THR A 15 7.09 -12.09 -3.21
N LEU A 16 6.49 -12.83 -2.28
CA LEU A 16 5.36 -13.70 -2.57
C LEU A 16 4.13 -12.91 -3.02
N SER A 17 3.79 -11.82 -2.33
CA SER A 17 2.68 -10.94 -2.73
C SER A 17 2.90 -10.33 -4.11
N THR A 18 4.13 -9.93 -4.45
CA THR A 18 4.46 -9.41 -5.77
C THR A 18 4.31 -10.48 -6.85
N VAL A 19 4.82 -11.69 -6.63
CA VAL A 19 4.70 -12.81 -7.58
C VAL A 19 3.23 -13.17 -7.79
N LEU A 20 2.44 -13.29 -6.71
CA LEU A 20 1.02 -13.58 -6.80
C LEU A 20 0.25 -12.49 -7.56
N PHE A 21 0.55 -11.23 -7.29
CA PHE A 21 -0.06 -10.11 -7.99
C PHE A 21 0.28 -10.09 -9.49
N ILE A 22 1.55 -10.31 -9.84
CA ILE A 22 1.96 -10.40 -11.26
C ILE A 22 1.25 -11.58 -11.95
N SER A 23 1.23 -12.74 -11.31
CA SER A 23 0.51 -13.92 -11.81
C SER A 23 -0.99 -13.64 -11.98
N GLN A 24 -1.60 -12.92 -11.04
CA GLN A 24 -3.01 -12.52 -11.12
C GLN A 24 -3.29 -11.69 -12.38
N ILE A 25 -2.42 -10.72 -12.69
CA ILE A 25 -2.57 -9.87 -13.88
C ILE A 25 -2.33 -10.67 -15.17
N ILE A 26 -1.28 -11.49 -15.23
CA ILE A 26 -0.97 -12.29 -16.42
C ILE A 26 -2.10 -13.27 -16.74
N VAL A 27 -2.54 -14.03 -15.73
CA VAL A 27 -3.66 -14.98 -15.88
C VAL A 27 -4.94 -14.25 -16.23
N GLY A 28 -5.21 -13.11 -15.59
CA GLY A 28 -6.38 -12.29 -15.89
C GLY A 28 -6.42 -11.82 -17.34
N ILE A 29 -5.31 -11.33 -17.87
CA ILE A 29 -5.20 -10.88 -19.26
C ILE A 29 -5.40 -12.07 -20.23
N TYR A 30 -4.77 -13.21 -19.95
CA TYR A 30 -4.92 -14.40 -20.77
C TYR A 30 -6.38 -14.89 -20.84
N LEU A 31 -7.08 -14.87 -19.69
CA LEU A 31 -8.48 -15.29 -19.60
C LEU A 31 -9.47 -14.23 -20.09
N LEU A 32 -9.02 -13.02 -20.43
CA LEU A 32 -9.91 -11.89 -20.74
C LEU A 32 -10.85 -12.19 -21.92
N SER A 33 -10.37 -12.90 -22.94
CA SER A 33 -11.17 -13.30 -24.10
C SER A 33 -12.12 -14.46 -23.83
N GLU A 34 -11.91 -15.22 -22.76
CA GLU A 34 -12.69 -16.43 -22.44
C GLU A 34 -13.80 -16.17 -21.42
N VAL A 35 -13.75 -15.05 -20.70
CA VAL A 35 -14.68 -14.74 -19.61
C VAL A 35 -15.71 -13.71 -20.06
N SER A 36 -17.00 -14.07 -20.00
CA SER A 36 -18.09 -13.10 -20.08
C SER A 36 -18.12 -12.27 -18.80
N GLN A 37 -17.72 -11.01 -18.89
CA GLN A 37 -17.62 -10.11 -17.75
C GLN A 37 -18.94 -9.37 -17.50
N ILE A 38 -19.21 -9.05 -16.24
CA ILE A 38 -20.18 -8.02 -15.90
C ILE A 38 -19.50 -6.67 -16.15
N ASP A 39 -19.86 -5.99 -17.25
CA ASP A 39 -19.20 -4.76 -17.72
C ASP A 39 -19.07 -3.68 -16.64
N VAL A 40 -20.14 -3.47 -15.85
CA VAL A 40 -20.14 -2.47 -14.78
C VAL A 40 -19.07 -2.76 -13.73
N LEU A 41 -18.89 -4.03 -13.36
CA LEU A 41 -17.85 -4.43 -12.41
C LEU A 41 -16.47 -4.32 -13.03
N ALA A 42 -16.33 -4.64 -14.32
CA ALA A 42 -15.07 -4.52 -15.03
C ALA A 42 -14.59 -3.06 -15.09
N TYR A 43 -15.47 -2.13 -15.50
CA TYR A 43 -15.17 -0.70 -15.49
C TYR A 43 -14.91 -0.16 -14.08
N ALA A 44 -15.65 -0.62 -13.07
CA ALA A 44 -15.37 -0.27 -11.68
C ALA A 44 -13.99 -0.76 -11.23
N GLY A 45 -13.57 -1.96 -11.64
CA GLY A 45 -12.22 -2.49 -11.40
C GLY A 45 -11.14 -1.64 -12.04
N VAL A 46 -11.30 -1.26 -13.32
CA VAL A 46 -10.36 -0.37 -14.02
C VAL A 46 -10.28 0.99 -13.33
N ALA A 47 -11.43 1.61 -13.02
CA ALA A 47 -11.47 2.88 -12.32
C ALA A 47 -10.78 2.79 -10.95
N LEU A 48 -11.05 1.74 -10.17
CA LEU A 48 -10.42 1.52 -8.87
C LEU A 48 -8.90 1.37 -9.01
N TYR A 49 -8.41 0.67 -10.04
CA TYR A 49 -6.98 0.49 -10.28
C TYR A 49 -6.27 1.83 -10.51
N PHE A 50 -6.76 2.64 -11.44
CA PHE A 50 -6.16 3.93 -11.77
C PHE A 50 -6.31 4.94 -10.62
N LEU A 51 -7.50 5.07 -10.03
CA LEU A 51 -7.74 6.00 -8.93
C LEU A 51 -6.87 5.68 -7.72
N SER A 52 -6.77 4.40 -7.34
CA SER A 52 -5.91 3.99 -6.22
C SER A 52 -4.43 4.18 -6.54
N GLY A 53 -3.99 3.86 -7.77
CA GLY A 53 -2.62 4.09 -8.21
C GLY A 53 -2.20 5.56 -8.12
N ILE A 54 -3.09 6.47 -8.54
CA ILE A 54 -2.85 7.91 -8.45
C ILE A 54 -2.84 8.36 -6.99
N VAL A 55 -3.92 8.10 -6.25
CA VAL A 55 -4.14 8.65 -4.90
C VAL A 55 -3.18 8.05 -3.87
N PHE A 56 -3.03 6.74 -3.87
CA PHE A 56 -2.28 6.00 -2.85
C PHE A 56 -0.90 5.52 -3.33
N GLY A 57 -0.65 5.51 -4.64
CA GLY A 57 0.66 5.19 -5.21
C GLY A 57 1.50 6.43 -5.46
N THR A 58 1.04 7.32 -6.34
CA THR A 58 1.86 8.44 -6.81
C THR A 58 1.96 9.60 -5.82
N LEU A 59 0.85 10.10 -5.26
CA LEU A 59 0.86 11.25 -4.34
C LEU A 59 1.80 11.05 -3.13
N PRO A 60 1.81 9.89 -2.44
CA PRO A 60 2.72 9.71 -1.32
C PRO A 60 4.20 9.70 -1.73
N VAL A 61 4.53 9.18 -2.92
CA VAL A 61 5.91 9.23 -3.45
C VAL A 61 6.37 10.67 -3.62
N PHE A 62 5.50 11.53 -4.17
CA PHE A 62 5.80 12.96 -4.30
C PHE A 62 5.97 13.63 -2.93
N GLU A 63 5.13 13.30 -1.95
CA GLU A 63 5.27 13.82 -0.58
C GLU A 63 6.59 13.39 0.07
N PHE A 64 7.01 12.13 -0.05
CA PHE A 64 8.31 11.67 0.47
C PHE A 64 9.48 12.37 -0.23
N ARG A 65 9.44 12.51 -1.56
CA ARG A 65 10.49 13.23 -2.28
C ARG A 65 10.62 14.69 -1.83
N ARG A 66 9.49 15.36 -1.57
CA ARG A 66 9.47 16.77 -1.20
C ARG A 66 9.78 17.03 0.28
N LYS A 67 9.29 16.17 1.18
CA LYS A 67 9.30 16.42 2.63
C LYS A 67 10.16 15.45 3.43
N GLY A 68 10.57 14.34 2.83
CA GLY A 68 11.35 13.28 3.48
C GLY A 68 12.85 13.56 3.61
N GLY A 69 13.35 14.72 3.17
CA GLY A 69 14.78 15.02 3.23
C GLY A 69 15.63 14.07 2.38
N VAL A 70 15.09 13.64 1.23
CA VAL A 70 15.76 12.76 0.27
C VAL A 70 16.81 13.57 -0.50
N LYS A 71 18.06 13.09 -0.56
CA LYS A 71 19.13 13.77 -1.30
C LYS A 71 18.88 13.67 -2.81
N LYS A 72 19.31 14.69 -3.58
CA LYS A 72 19.20 14.72 -5.04
C LYS A 72 19.90 13.48 -5.64
N GLY A 73 19.20 12.74 -6.49
CA GLY A 73 19.70 11.50 -7.10
C GLY A 73 19.45 10.22 -6.28
N GLN A 74 18.90 10.31 -5.06
CA GLN A 74 18.55 9.12 -4.26
C GLN A 74 17.07 8.74 -4.39
N SER A 75 16.78 7.45 -4.23
CA SER A 75 15.40 6.95 -4.19
C SER A 75 14.64 7.47 -2.96
N TYR A 76 13.32 7.65 -3.10
CA TYR A 76 12.43 8.18 -2.05
C TYR A 76 12.43 7.35 -0.76
N ILE A 77 12.81 6.07 -0.84
CA ILE A 77 12.95 5.16 0.29
C ILE A 77 14.05 5.60 1.28
N HIS A 78 14.99 6.45 0.86
CA HIS A 78 16.06 6.99 1.72
C HIS A 78 15.63 8.22 2.54
N THR A 79 14.34 8.35 2.80
CA THR A 79 13.74 9.43 3.60
C THR A 79 14.38 9.55 4.99
N THR A 80 15.04 10.66 5.29
CA THR A 80 15.76 10.92 6.54
C THR A 80 14.90 11.57 7.62
N LYS A 81 13.77 12.18 7.23
CA LYS A 81 12.83 12.85 8.15
C LYS A 81 11.49 12.12 8.18
N LEU A 82 10.87 12.05 9.35
CA LEU A 82 9.50 11.56 9.46
C LEU A 82 8.56 12.52 8.72
N VAL A 83 7.76 11.97 7.80
CA VAL A 83 6.71 12.72 7.09
C VAL A 83 5.37 12.32 7.67
N ASP A 84 4.68 13.28 8.29
CA ASP A 84 3.38 13.10 8.95
C ASP A 84 2.33 14.11 8.46
N THR A 85 2.59 14.74 7.31
CA THR A 85 1.71 15.74 6.68
C THR A 85 1.04 15.17 5.43
N GLY A 86 0.08 15.89 4.84
CA GLY A 86 -0.54 15.47 3.58
C GLY A 86 -1.29 14.15 3.73
N ILE A 87 -1.12 13.21 2.80
CA ILE A 87 -1.76 11.89 2.90
C ILE A 87 -1.27 11.09 4.11
N TYR A 88 -0.02 11.29 4.54
CA TYR A 88 0.54 10.67 5.74
C TYR A 88 -0.09 11.22 7.04
N SER A 89 -0.78 12.36 7.01
CA SER A 89 -1.58 12.79 8.16
C SER A 89 -2.90 12.00 8.32
N ILE A 90 -3.29 11.25 7.29
CA ILE A 90 -4.55 10.48 7.24
C ILE A 90 -4.25 8.99 7.45
N VAL A 91 -3.23 8.46 6.79
CA VAL A 91 -2.88 7.03 6.88
C VAL A 91 -1.37 6.83 6.81
N ARG A 92 -0.83 5.91 7.64
CA ARG A 92 0.63 5.73 7.74
C ARG A 92 1.25 5.07 6.52
N HIS A 93 0.52 4.17 5.88
CA HIS A 93 1.03 3.30 4.82
C HIS A 93 0.15 3.34 3.56
N PRO A 94 0.00 4.51 2.91
CA PRO A 94 -0.89 4.66 1.75
C PRO A 94 -0.49 3.71 0.61
N GLN A 95 0.80 3.52 0.34
CA GLN A 95 1.28 2.66 -0.74
C GLN A 95 0.86 1.19 -0.59
N TYR A 96 0.79 0.68 0.63
CA TYR A 96 0.32 -0.68 0.90
C TYR A 96 -1.19 -0.84 0.63
N ILE A 97 -1.97 0.24 0.81
CA ILE A 97 -3.39 0.27 0.45
C ILE A 97 -3.54 0.11 -1.06
N THR A 98 -2.68 0.74 -1.86
CA THR A 98 -2.69 0.60 -3.32
C THR A 98 -2.60 -0.86 -3.75
N PHE A 99 -1.68 -1.64 -3.17
CA PHE A 99 -1.54 -3.07 -3.51
C PHE A 99 -2.79 -3.88 -3.18
N ILE A 100 -3.40 -3.63 -2.02
CA ILE A 100 -4.66 -4.28 -1.63
C ILE A 100 -5.77 -3.90 -2.61
N LEU A 101 -5.89 -2.61 -2.95
CA LEU A 101 -6.90 -2.12 -3.89
C LEU A 101 -6.66 -2.63 -5.31
N TRP A 102 -5.41 -2.80 -5.75
CA TRP A 102 -5.08 -3.37 -7.05
C TRP A 102 -5.41 -4.85 -7.14
N ALA A 103 -5.17 -5.63 -6.07
CA ALA A 103 -5.59 -7.03 -6.02
C ALA A 103 -7.12 -7.14 -6.16
N LEU A 104 -7.87 -6.30 -5.45
CA LEU A 104 -9.34 -6.22 -5.56
C LEU A 104 -9.79 -5.75 -6.95
N SER A 105 -9.11 -4.76 -7.51
CA SER A 105 -9.38 -4.25 -8.86
C SER A 105 -9.25 -5.35 -9.91
N GLY A 106 -8.22 -6.19 -9.80
CA GLY A 106 -8.05 -7.35 -10.68
C GLY A 106 -9.19 -8.36 -10.56
N MET A 107 -9.71 -8.61 -9.34
CA MET A 107 -10.87 -9.50 -9.14
C MET A 107 -12.13 -8.95 -9.80
N LEU A 108 -12.37 -7.64 -9.70
CA LEU A 108 -13.51 -6.96 -10.32
C LEU A 108 -13.39 -6.91 -11.85
N LEU A 109 -12.17 -6.72 -12.35
CA LEU A 109 -11.88 -6.69 -13.78
C LEU A 109 -12.06 -8.06 -14.41
N PHE A 110 -11.32 -9.07 -13.95
CA PHE A 110 -11.24 -10.35 -14.66
C PHE A 110 -12.33 -11.36 -14.26
N GLN A 111 -12.96 -11.19 -13.09
CA GLN A 111 -14.14 -11.95 -12.63
C GLN A 111 -14.00 -13.49 -12.71
N HIS A 112 -12.78 -14.00 -12.62
CA HIS A 112 -12.49 -15.42 -12.71
C HIS A 112 -12.00 -15.98 -11.38
N TRP A 113 -12.41 -17.19 -11.00
CA TRP A 113 -12.09 -17.78 -9.70
C TRP A 113 -10.57 -17.97 -9.48
N ILE A 114 -9.80 -18.27 -10.54
CA ILE A 114 -8.32 -18.34 -10.46
C ILE A 114 -7.73 -16.98 -10.09
N VAL A 115 -8.26 -15.89 -10.66
CA VAL A 115 -7.80 -14.53 -10.35
C VAL A 115 -8.10 -14.18 -8.90
N ILE A 116 -9.27 -14.60 -8.40
CA ILE A 116 -9.63 -14.43 -6.98
C ILE A 116 -8.66 -15.22 -6.09
N LEU A 117 -8.38 -16.48 -6.45
CA LEU A 117 -7.46 -17.34 -5.70
C LEU A 117 -6.03 -16.75 -5.64
N LEU A 118 -5.58 -16.10 -6.70
CA LEU A 118 -4.28 -15.43 -6.75
C LEU A 118 -4.27 -14.10 -5.98
N GLY A 119 -5.35 -13.32 -6.06
CA GLY A 119 -5.42 -12.00 -5.44
C GLY A 119 -5.72 -12.02 -3.94
N VAL A 120 -6.50 -12.98 -3.43
CA VAL A 120 -6.91 -13.02 -2.02
C VAL A 120 -5.70 -13.10 -1.08
N PRO A 121 -4.68 -13.96 -1.31
CA PRO A 121 -3.51 -14.04 -0.45
C PRO A 121 -2.62 -12.79 -0.50
N VAL A 122 -2.70 -11.96 -1.55
CA VAL A 122 -1.95 -10.69 -1.63
C VAL A 122 -2.31 -9.79 -0.44
N ILE A 123 -3.59 -9.74 -0.07
CA ILE A 123 -4.09 -8.86 1.00
C ILE A 123 -3.41 -9.12 2.36
N PRO A 124 -3.47 -10.33 2.95
CA PRO A 124 -2.81 -10.60 4.23
C PRO A 124 -1.29 -10.53 4.13
N LEU A 125 -0.68 -10.91 3.00
CA LEU A 125 0.77 -10.81 2.81
C LEU A 125 1.24 -9.34 2.84
N THR A 126 0.57 -8.48 2.08
CA THR A 126 0.82 -7.03 2.10
C THR A 126 0.57 -6.43 3.49
N TYR A 127 -0.41 -6.95 4.25
CA TYR A 127 -0.65 -6.49 5.61
C TYR A 127 0.46 -6.92 6.59
N ILE A 128 1.05 -8.11 6.42
CA ILE A 128 2.22 -8.55 7.19
C ILE A 128 3.40 -7.61 6.92
N ASP A 129 3.65 -7.26 5.65
CA ASP A 129 4.72 -6.33 5.29
C ASP A 129 4.50 -4.94 5.87
N LEU A 130 3.24 -4.48 5.91
CA LEU A 130 2.87 -3.22 6.56
C LEU A 130 3.26 -3.22 8.05
N ILE A 131 3.01 -4.32 8.78
CA ILE A 131 3.38 -4.43 10.20
C ILE A 131 4.90 -4.38 10.36
N ARG A 132 5.64 -5.02 9.46
CA ARG A 132 7.11 -4.99 9.44
C ARG A 132 7.63 -3.58 9.16
N ALA A 133 6.98 -2.85 8.25
CA ALA A 133 7.30 -1.45 7.97
C ALA A 133 7.10 -0.56 9.20
N ASP A 134 5.99 -0.71 9.94
CA ASP A 134 5.76 -0.03 11.24
C ASP A 134 6.93 -0.30 12.22
N LYS A 135 7.39 -1.56 12.32
CA LYS A 135 8.53 -1.93 13.19
C LYS A 135 9.82 -1.25 12.75
N ALA A 136 10.15 -1.31 11.46
CA ALA A 136 11.34 -0.67 10.91
C ALA A 136 11.32 0.86 11.10
N CYS A 137 10.17 1.51 10.92
CA CYS A 137 10.01 2.93 11.17
C CYS A 137 10.15 3.28 12.66
N THR A 138 9.65 2.43 13.56
CA THR A 138 9.83 2.62 15.01
C THR A 138 11.31 2.55 15.41
N GLU A 139 12.07 1.62 14.83
CA GLU A 139 13.51 1.50 15.07
C GLU A 139 14.29 2.70 14.50
N ARG A 140 13.87 3.20 13.33
CA ARG A 140 14.53 4.32 12.65
C ARG A 140 14.26 5.69 13.28
N PHE A 141 13.02 5.94 13.67
CA PHE A 141 12.55 7.27 14.08
C PHE A 141 12.17 7.35 15.57
N GLY A 142 12.25 6.23 16.30
CA GLY A 142 12.06 6.18 17.74
C GLY A 142 10.71 6.72 18.21
N ASP A 143 10.75 7.54 19.26
CA ASP A 143 9.54 8.03 19.93
C ASP A 143 8.70 8.98 19.07
N ALA A 144 9.31 9.68 18.12
CA ALA A 144 8.59 10.50 17.16
C ALA A 144 7.59 9.66 16.34
N TYR A 145 8.01 8.47 15.89
CA TYR A 145 7.13 7.55 15.17
C TYR A 145 6.08 6.92 16.08
N LYS A 146 6.44 6.54 17.31
CA LYS A 146 5.44 6.04 18.28
C LYS A 146 4.35 7.08 18.57
N ALA A 147 4.71 8.36 18.69
CA ALA A 147 3.76 9.44 18.87
C ALA A 147 2.86 9.62 17.64
N TYR A 148 3.42 9.49 16.43
CA TYR A 148 2.68 9.49 15.18
C TYR A 148 1.70 8.30 15.07
N MET A 149 2.11 7.10 15.49
CA MET A 149 1.28 5.89 15.46
C MET A 149 0.01 5.99 16.32
N LYS A 150 0.04 6.80 17.38
CA LYS A 150 -1.14 7.05 18.23
C LYS A 150 -2.19 7.92 17.56
N LYS A 151 -1.81 8.71 16.55
CA LYS A 151 -2.66 9.72 15.91
C LYS A 151 -3.24 9.23 14.58
N VAL A 152 -2.41 8.54 13.80
CA VAL A 152 -2.73 8.20 12.40
C VAL A 152 -2.86 6.68 12.26
N PRO A 153 -3.96 6.13 11.71
CA PRO A 153 -4.14 4.69 11.54
C PRO A 153 -3.18 4.09 10.49
N ARG A 154 -2.97 2.76 10.58
CA ARG A 154 -2.08 2.00 9.69
C ARG A 154 -2.46 2.06 8.22
N ALA A 155 -3.61 1.43 7.90
CA ALA A 155 -4.12 1.26 6.53
C ALA A 155 -5.58 1.73 6.39
N ASN A 156 -6.30 1.94 7.49
CA ASN A 156 -7.70 2.34 7.42
C ASN A 156 -7.82 3.84 7.12
N PHE A 157 -7.90 4.16 5.83
CA PHE A 157 -8.01 5.54 5.33
C PHE A 157 -9.28 6.25 5.82
N LEU A 158 -10.42 5.54 5.88
CA LEU A 158 -11.68 6.10 6.35
C LEU A 158 -11.62 6.51 7.83
N LEU A 159 -11.04 5.65 8.69
CA LEU A 159 -10.77 6.00 10.09
C LEU A 159 -9.83 7.20 10.18
N GLY A 160 -8.86 7.30 9.28
CA GLY A 160 -7.93 8.43 9.21
C GLY A 160 -8.64 9.75 8.93
N ILE A 161 -9.55 9.75 7.96
CA ILE A 161 -10.39 10.90 7.63
C ILE A 161 -11.25 11.29 8.83
N LEU A 162 -11.90 10.31 9.47
CA LEU A 162 -12.72 10.54 10.66
C LEU A 162 -11.92 11.16 11.82
N HIS A 163 -10.70 10.68 12.08
CA HIS A 163 -9.82 11.25 13.10
C HIS A 163 -9.45 12.70 12.78
N ARG A 164 -9.21 13.02 11.50
CA ARG A 164 -8.87 14.37 11.06
C ARG A 164 -10.04 15.34 11.24
N PHE A 165 -11.26 14.94 10.86
CA PHE A 165 -12.45 15.77 11.06
C PHE A 165 -12.75 16.03 12.53
N ARG A 166 -12.67 15.00 13.39
CA ARG A 166 -12.88 15.15 14.84
C ARG A 166 -11.89 16.11 15.50
N LYS A 167 -10.66 16.20 14.98
CA LYS A 167 -9.64 17.10 15.49
C LYS A 167 -9.84 18.55 15.02
N SER A 168 -10.52 18.77 13.89
CA SER A 168 -10.79 20.11 13.36
C SER A 168 -12.06 20.75 13.94
N ALA A 169 -12.91 19.97 14.61
CA ALA A 169 -14.13 20.42 15.29
C ALA A 169 -13.93 20.75 16.78
N LYS A 170 -12.70 20.61 17.30
CA LYS A 170 -12.26 21.06 18.61
C LYS A 170 -11.31 22.23 18.45
#